data_AF-V9E338-F1
#
_entry.id   AF-V9E338-F1
#
_cell.length_a   1.000
_cell.length_b   1.000
_cell.length_c   1.000
_cell.angle_alpha   90.00
_cell.angle_beta   90.00
_cell.angle_gamma   90.00
#
_symmetry.space_group_name_H-M   'P 1'
#
loop_
_entity.id
_entity.type
_entity.pdbx_description
1 polymer ?
#
loop_
_entity_poly.entity_id
_entity_poly.type
_entity_poly.pdbx_seq_one_letter_code
_entity_poly.pdbx_strand_id
1 'polypeptide(L)'
;MVAHAGLVYNSLPTILATGSPYCSELQRIFEGSQSNFSAPWRQGVSMTLSDASPENWATLKKAVSCGAWTQTLYPVEFEDNYSKIATELD
;
A
#
# COMPACT_ATOMS: atom_id res chain seq x y z
N MET A 1 17.08 18.29 -5.19
CA MET A 1 16.62 16.93 -5.54
C MET A 1 15.52 16.41 -4.60
N VAL A 2 14.61 17.29 -4.13
CA VAL A 2 13.55 16.99 -3.14
C VAL A 2 12.29 16.38 -3.80
N ALA A 3 12.13 16.51 -5.12
CA ALA A 3 10.95 16.06 -5.84
C ALA A 3 10.88 14.53 -6.04
N HIS A 4 12.03 13.84 -6.06
CA HIS A 4 12.08 12.43 -6.43
C HIS A 4 11.63 11.50 -5.29
N ALA A 5 11.96 11.81 -4.03
CA ALA A 5 11.51 11.02 -2.87
C ALA A 5 9.99 11.10 -2.66
N GLY A 6 9.38 12.29 -2.82
CA GLY A 6 7.92 12.45 -2.75
C GLY A 6 7.17 11.76 -3.90
N LEU A 7 7.79 11.64 -5.08
CA LEU A 7 7.25 10.86 -6.20
C LEU A 7 7.33 9.35 -5.92
N VAL A 8 8.40 8.87 -5.28
CA VAL A 8 8.53 7.48 -4.84
C VAL A 8 7.47 7.16 -3.78
N TYR A 9 7.30 8.00 -2.75
CA TYR A 9 6.31 7.74 -1.70
C TYR A 9 4.86 7.73 -2.20
N ASN A 10 4.52 8.60 -3.17
CA ASN A 10 3.19 8.64 -3.80
C ASN A 10 2.92 7.49 -4.80
N SER A 11 3.95 6.73 -5.17
CA SER A 11 3.86 5.59 -6.09
C SER A 11 3.98 4.24 -5.37
N LEU A 12 4.31 4.24 -4.07
CA LEU A 12 4.32 3.02 -3.28
C LEU A 12 2.88 2.69 -2.83
N PRO A 13 2.45 1.44 -2.99
CA PRO A 13 1.19 0.99 -2.45
C PRO A 13 1.22 1.09 -0.94
N THR A 14 0.19 1.74 -0.38
CA THR A 14 0.07 1.97 1.07
C THR A 14 -0.10 0.68 1.85
N ILE A 15 -0.57 -0.39 1.21
CA ILE A 15 -0.89 -1.67 1.85
C ILE A 15 -0.14 -2.80 1.17
N LEU A 16 0.68 -3.49 1.97
CA LEU A 16 1.34 -4.72 1.57
C LEU A 16 0.49 -5.90 2.07
N ALA A 17 -0.10 -6.63 1.14
CA ALA A 17 -0.99 -7.75 1.42
C ALA A 17 -0.42 -9.09 0.89
N THR A 18 0.87 -9.13 0.59
CA THR A 18 1.61 -10.31 0.08
C THR A 18 1.30 -11.56 0.91
N GLY A 19 0.91 -12.64 0.23
CA GLY A 19 0.58 -13.92 0.87
C GLY A 19 -0.77 -13.98 1.59
N SER A 20 -1.53 -12.88 1.65
CA SER A 20 -2.87 -12.89 2.24
C SER A 20 -3.91 -13.47 1.28
N PRO A 21 -5.00 -14.09 1.80
CA PRO A 21 -6.13 -14.54 0.98
C PRO A 21 -6.74 -13.42 0.14
N TYR A 22 -6.70 -12.18 0.66
CA TYR A 22 -7.21 -10.98 0.00
C TYR A 22 -6.62 -10.77 -1.40
N CYS A 23 -5.34 -11.06 -1.58
CA CYS A 23 -4.68 -10.93 -2.87
C CYS A 23 -5.17 -11.95 -3.92
N SER A 24 -5.47 -13.17 -3.48
CA SER A 24 -6.06 -14.18 -4.38
C SER A 24 -7.48 -13.79 -4.79
N GLU A 25 -8.24 -13.20 -3.87
CA GLU A 25 -9.58 -12.69 -4.17
C GLU A 25 -9.54 -11.48 -5.10
N LEU A 26 -8.64 -10.52 -4.87
CA LEU A 26 -8.43 -9.38 -5.77
C LEU A 26 -8.14 -9.82 -7.20
N GLN A 27 -7.26 -10.82 -7.37
CA GLN A 27 -6.96 -11.36 -8.69
C GLN A 27 -8.22 -11.93 -9.36
N ARG A 28 -8.97 -12.78 -8.66
CA ARG A 28 -10.22 -13.36 -9.18
C ARG A 28 -11.27 -12.31 -9.51
N ILE A 29 -11.35 -11.23 -8.72
CA ILE A 29 -12.25 -10.10 -8.95
C ILE A 29 -11.86 -9.36 -10.24
N PHE A 30 -10.57 -9.05 -10.42
CA PHE A 30 -10.09 -8.38 -11.64
C PHE A 30 -10.20 -9.25 -12.89
N GLU A 31 -10.13 -10.58 -12.73
CA GLU A 31 -10.35 -11.56 -13.81
C GLU A 31 -11.84 -11.83 -14.07
N GLY A 32 -12.75 -11.26 -13.27
CA GLY A 32 -14.20 -11.47 -13.39
C GLY A 32 -14.68 -12.85 -12.93
N SER A 33 -13.81 -13.66 -12.32
CA SER A 33 -14.14 -14.97 -11.77
C SER A 33 -14.88 -14.89 -10.42
N GLN A 34 -14.86 -13.72 -9.78
CA GLN A 34 -15.51 -13.45 -8.50
C GLN A 34 -16.07 -12.03 -8.50
N SER A 35 -17.30 -11.82 -8.01
CA SER A 35 -17.95 -10.50 -8.03
C SER A 35 -17.81 -9.69 -6.74
N ASN A 36 -17.49 -10.35 -5.62
CA ASN A 36 -17.40 -9.74 -4.30
C ASN A 36 -16.36 -10.46 -3.44
N PHE A 37 -15.81 -9.80 -2.43
CA PHE A 37 -14.95 -10.44 -1.43
C PHE A 37 -15.73 -11.43 -0.56
N SER A 38 -15.09 -12.53 -0.15
CA SER A 38 -15.68 -13.55 0.72
C SER A 38 -15.78 -13.09 2.16
N ALA A 39 -14.91 -12.15 2.57
CA ALA A 39 -14.92 -11.59 3.91
C ALA A 39 -16.20 -10.76 4.13
N PRO A 40 -17.01 -11.07 5.15
CA PRO A 40 -18.20 -10.27 5.44
C PRO A 40 -17.79 -8.89 5.93
N TRP A 41 -18.59 -7.89 5.58
CA TRP A 41 -18.42 -6.54 6.12
C TRP A 41 -18.55 -6.55 7.65
N ARG A 42 -17.63 -5.85 8.32
CA ARG A 42 -17.65 -5.65 9.77
C ARG A 42 -17.24 -4.22 10.10
N GLN A 43 -17.74 -3.70 11.22
CA GLN A 43 -17.32 -2.40 11.73
C GLN A 43 -15.79 -2.39 11.95
N GLY A 44 -15.12 -1.36 11.45
CA GLY A 44 -13.65 -1.25 11.50
C GLY A 44 -12.91 -1.81 10.28
N VAL A 45 -13.62 -2.46 9.34
CA VAL A 45 -13.04 -2.84 8.04
C VAL A 45 -13.17 -1.66 7.07
N SER A 46 -12.12 -1.40 6.29
CA SER A 46 -12.14 -0.36 5.26
C SER A 46 -13.20 -0.66 4.20
N MET A 47 -14.12 0.29 3.99
CA MET A 47 -15.12 0.21 2.92
C MET A 47 -14.44 0.16 1.55
N THR A 48 -13.41 0.97 1.33
CA THR A 48 -12.66 1.01 0.07
C THR A 48 -11.97 -0.32 -0.21
N LEU A 49 -11.41 -0.99 0.79
CA LEU A 49 -10.75 -2.29 0.57
C LEU A 49 -11.74 -3.45 0.44
N SER A 50 -12.99 -3.24 0.83
CA SER A 50 -14.05 -4.27 0.77
C SER A 50 -14.98 -4.09 -0.42
N ASP A 51 -14.79 -3.05 -1.22
CA ASP A 51 -15.63 -2.75 -2.37
C ASP A 51 -15.02 -3.34 -3.65
N ALA A 52 -15.65 -4.39 -4.18
CA ALA A 52 -15.23 -5.08 -5.38
C ALA A 52 -15.77 -4.43 -6.68
N SER A 53 -16.49 -3.32 -6.57
CA SER A 53 -17.10 -2.63 -7.71
C SER A 53 -16.05 -2.23 -8.75
N PRO A 54 -16.34 -2.35 -10.06
CA PRO A 54 -15.42 -1.95 -11.13
C PRO A 54 -14.90 -0.50 -10.99
N GLU A 55 -15.74 0.39 -10.46
CA GLU A 55 -15.44 1.79 -10.21
C GLU A 55 -14.29 1.96 -9.20
N ASN A 56 -14.11 1.01 -8.28
CA ASN A 56 -13.08 1.05 -7.23
C ASN A 56 -11.76 0.35 -7.65
N TRP A 57 -11.72 -0.36 -8.78
CA TRP A 57 -10.55 -1.17 -9.16
C TRP A 57 -9.26 -0.37 -9.31
N ALA A 58 -9.33 0.87 -9.83
CA ALA A 58 -8.17 1.73 -9.95
C ALA A 58 -7.56 2.09 -8.58
N THR A 59 -8.42 2.33 -7.58
CA THR A 59 -8.01 2.59 -6.21
C THR A 59 -7.34 1.37 -5.59
N LEU A 60 -7.95 0.19 -5.74
CA LEU A 60 -7.40 -1.06 -5.21
C LEU A 60 -6.02 -1.38 -5.81
N LYS A 61 -5.86 -1.22 -7.13
CA LYS A 61 -4.57 -1.45 -7.83
C LYS A 61 -3.48 -0.48 -7.40
N LYS A 62 -3.84 0.74 -7.00
CA LYS A 62 -2.89 1.74 -6.49
C LYS A 62 -2.54 1.51 -5.01
N ALA A 63 -3.54 1.17 -4.21
CA ALA A 63 -3.40 1.09 -2.76
C ALA A 63 -2.75 -0.20 -2.28
N VAL A 64 -2.96 -1.31 -2.98
CA VAL A 64 -2.59 -2.66 -2.51
C VAL A 64 -1.52 -3.27 -3.39
N SER A 65 -0.44 -3.74 -2.76
CA SER A 65 0.52 -4.64 -3.39
C SER A 65 0.36 -6.06 -2.88
N CYS A 66 0.28 -6.98 -3.83
CA CYS A 66 0.26 -8.41 -3.61
C CYS A 66 1.57 -9.11 -4.00
N GLY A 67 2.51 -8.37 -4.60
CA GLY A 67 3.79 -8.91 -5.05
C GLY A 67 4.78 -9.14 -3.91
N ALA A 68 5.89 -9.83 -4.20
CA ALA A 68 6.99 -9.94 -3.25
C ALA A 68 7.52 -8.55 -2.91
N TRP A 69 7.47 -8.18 -1.63
CA TRP A 69 8.06 -6.94 -1.15
C TRP A 69 9.52 -7.20 -0.78
N THR A 70 10.43 -6.83 -1.67
CA THR A 70 11.84 -7.21 -1.56
C THR A 70 12.68 -6.23 -0.75
N GLN A 71 12.12 -5.11 -0.27
CA GLN A 71 12.91 -4.05 0.36
C GLN A 71 12.15 -3.37 1.51
N THR A 72 12.66 -3.48 2.74
CA THR A 72 12.25 -2.57 3.83
C THR A 72 12.70 -1.17 3.47
N LEU A 73 11.76 -0.28 3.12
CA LEU A 73 12.05 1.13 2.87
C LEU A 73 12.04 1.86 4.21
N TYR A 74 13.23 2.07 4.78
CA TYR A 74 13.41 2.95 5.92
C TYR A 74 13.67 4.38 5.41
N PRO A 75 12.87 5.39 5.82
CA PRO A 75 12.97 6.72 5.26
C PRO A 75 14.12 7.51 5.91
N VAL A 76 15.36 7.11 5.61
CA VAL A 76 16.60 7.71 6.19
C VAL A 76 16.61 9.23 6.02
N GLU A 77 16.27 9.76 4.84
CA GLU A 77 16.28 11.21 4.60
C GLU A 77 15.23 11.97 5.43
N PHE A 78 14.10 11.35 5.75
CA PHE A 78 13.10 11.95 6.65
C PHE A 78 13.67 11.99 8.06
N GLU A 79 14.19 10.86 8.54
CA GLU A 79 14.79 10.74 9.87
C GLU A 79 15.97 11.71 10.05
N ASP A 80 16.85 11.85 9.06
CA ASP A 80 17.99 12.78 9.09
C ASP A 80 17.56 14.25 9.24
N ASN A 81 16.41 14.64 8.67
CA ASN A 81 15.88 16.00 8.81
C ASN A 81 15.39 16.32 10.23
N TYR A 82 14.90 15.31 10.95
CA TYR A 82 14.31 15.47 12.28
C TYR A 82 15.24 15.06 13.43
N SER A 83 16.15 14.13 13.18
CA SER A 83 17.05 13.54 14.17
C SER A 83 18.41 14.23 14.25
N LYS A 84 18.53 15.46 13.72
CA LYS A 84 19.78 16.24 13.63
C LYS A 84 20.69 16.00 14.83
N ILE A 85 21.67 15.11 14.66
CA ILE A 85 22.77 14.97 15.61
C ILE A 85 23.55 16.27 15.44
N ALA A 86 23.43 17.17 16.41
CA ALA A 86 24.31 18.33 16.46
C ALA A 86 25.72 17.76 16.67
N THR A 87 26.55 17.81 15.62
CA THR A 87 27.98 17.61 15.78
C THR A 87 28.46 18.75 16.69
N GLU A 88 28.67 18.47 17.97
CA GLU A 88 29.53 19.29 18.82
C GLU A 88 30.92 19.23 18.18
N LEU A 89 31.25 20.25 17.39
CA LEU A 89 32.60 20.58 17.01
C LEU A 89 33.21 21.34 18.20
N ASP A 90 33.96 20.60 19.03
CA ASP A 90 35.02 21.15 19.89
C ASP A 90 36.22 21.60 19.03
#